data_AF-A0A6I5RMB0-F1
#
_entry.id   AF-A0A6I5RMB0-F1
#
_cell.length_a   1.000
_cell.length_b   1.000
_cell.length_c   1.000
_cell.angle_alpha   90.00
_cell.angle_beta   90.00
_cell.angle_gamma   90.00
#
_symmetry.space_group_name_H-M   'P 1'
#
loop_
_entity.id
_entity.type
_entity.pdbx_description
1 polymer ?
#
loop_
_entity_poly.entity_id
_entity_poly.type
_entity_poly.pdbx_seq_one_letter_code
_entity_poly.pdbx_strand_id
1 'polypeptide(L)'
;MWFFLSFAKRPDQMPPERAQPIEHPNGFREITAARVTTTSGSAFSAAASCANHLSEFEIIQGDEHLMELEIDHGVQGQTHDFRPSLPLVMNW
;
A
#
# COMPACT_ATOMS: atom_id res chain seq x y z
N MET A 1 7.82 15.07 3.21
CA MET A 1 8.65 15.12 2.00
C MET A 1 8.65 13.73 1.40
N TRP A 2 8.23 13.57 0.15
CA TRP A 2 8.16 12.27 -0.53
C TRP A 2 9.37 12.12 -1.45
N PHE A 3 10.14 11.06 -1.29
CA PHE A 3 11.32 10.77 -2.10
C PHE A 3 11.37 9.27 -2.42
N PHE A 4 11.81 8.95 -3.64
CA PHE A 4 12.08 7.58 -4.06
C PHE A 4 13.57 7.28 -3.89
N LEU A 5 13.90 6.19 -3.20
CA LEU A 5 15.26 5.74 -3.01
C LEU A 5 15.53 4.54 -3.93
N SER A 6 16.14 4.77 -5.09
CA SER A 6 16.42 3.71 -6.07
C SER A 6 17.37 2.61 -5.55
N PHE A 7 18.12 2.90 -4.48
CA PHE A 7 19.03 1.94 -3.84
C PHE A 7 18.41 1.19 -2.66
N ALA A 8 17.21 1.56 -2.22
CA ALA A 8 16.50 0.84 -1.16
C ALA A 8 15.92 -0.46 -1.72
N LYS A 9 16.03 -1.53 -0.95
CA LYS A 9 15.45 -2.84 -1.26
C LYS A 9 14.67 -3.35 -0.06
N ARG A 10 13.82 -4.36 -0.27
CA ARG A 10 13.15 -5.07 0.82
C ARG A 10 14.20 -5.64 1.79
N PRO A 11 13.92 -5.70 3.10
CA PRO A 11 14.91 -6.16 4.06
C PRO A 11 15.40 -7.60 3.81
N ASP A 12 14.55 -8.48 3.26
CA ASP A 12 14.87 -9.87 2.87
C ASP A 12 15.77 -9.97 1.63
N GLN A 13 15.98 -8.86 0.92
CA GLN A 13 16.86 -8.75 -0.25
C GLN A 13 18.19 -8.03 0.07
N MET A 14 18.43 -7.67 1.33
CA MET A 14 19.65 -6.99 1.77
C MET A 14 20.63 -7.95 2.43
N PRO A 15 21.94 -7.68 2.39
CA PRO A 15 22.92 -8.43 3.18
C PRO A 15 22.54 -8.42 4.67
N PRO A 16 22.82 -9.49 5.42
CA PRO A 16 22.40 -9.63 6.81
C PRO A 16 22.83 -8.46 7.70
N GLU A 17 23.96 -7.81 7.41
CA GLU A 17 24.46 -6.67 8.20
C GLU A 17 23.62 -5.39 8.02
N ARG A 18 22.79 -5.34 6.97
CA ARG A 18 21.95 -4.18 6.60
C ARG A 18 20.46 -4.49 6.58
N ALA A 19 20.08 -5.75 6.72
CA ALA A 19 18.69 -6.19 6.73
C ALA A 19 18.00 -5.67 7.99
N GLN A 20 16.89 -4.94 7.81
CA GLN A 20 16.01 -4.57 8.91
C GLN A 20 15.15 -5.79 9.33
N PRO A 21 14.77 -5.91 10.61
CA PRO A 21 13.85 -6.95 11.05
C PRO A 21 12.50 -6.87 10.31
N ILE A 22 12.02 -8.01 9.80
CA ILE A 22 10.70 -8.14 9.13
C ILE A 22 9.65 -8.71 10.10
N GLU A 23 10.08 -9.35 11.18
CA GLU A 23 9.16 -10.01 12.11
C GLU A 23 8.45 -8.96 13.00
N HIS A 24 7.15 -8.82 12.79
CA HIS A 24 6.29 -8.04 13.66
C HIS A 24 5.65 -8.93 14.74
N PRO A 25 5.52 -8.46 16.00
CA PRO A 25 4.93 -9.27 17.08
C PRO A 25 3.47 -9.70 16.84
N ASN A 26 2.76 -9.04 15.93
CA ASN A 26 1.38 -9.37 15.55
C ASN A 26 1.28 -10.39 14.40
N GLY A 27 2.42 -10.87 13.87
CA GLY A 27 2.47 -11.89 12.83
C GLY A 27 2.29 -11.38 11.40
N PHE A 28 2.00 -10.09 11.19
CA PHE A 28 1.92 -9.49 9.85
C PHE A 28 3.29 -9.43 9.19
N ARG A 29 3.36 -9.67 7.88
CA ARG A 29 4.64 -9.72 7.15
C ARG A 29 4.75 -8.66 6.07
N GLU A 30 3.76 -8.51 5.20
CA GLU A 30 3.85 -7.56 4.09
C GLU A 30 2.49 -7.03 3.62
N ILE A 31 2.50 -5.81 3.09
CA ILE A 31 1.37 -5.27 2.33
C ILE A 31 1.40 -5.92 0.95
N THR A 32 0.34 -6.65 0.62
CA THR A 32 0.21 -7.43 -0.62
C THR A 32 -0.64 -6.75 -1.67
N ALA A 33 -1.45 -5.76 -1.29
CA ALA A 33 -2.13 -4.90 -2.24
C ALA A 33 -2.40 -3.52 -1.65
N ALA A 34 -2.48 -2.51 -2.52
CA ALA A 34 -2.94 -1.19 -2.13
C ALA A 34 -3.80 -0.55 -3.23
N ARG A 35 -4.95 -0.01 -2.83
CA ARG A 35 -5.84 0.77 -3.70
C ARG A 35 -5.95 2.19 -3.15
N VAL A 36 -5.81 3.16 -4.03
CA VAL A 36 -5.95 4.59 -3.69
C VAL A 36 -7.09 5.19 -4.50
N THR A 37 -8.14 5.62 -3.81
CA THR A 37 -9.22 6.40 -4.41
C THR A 37 -8.88 7.88 -4.32
N THR A 38 -8.86 8.54 -5.48
CA THR A 38 -8.71 10.00 -5.58
C THR A 38 -10.01 10.63 -6.04
N THR A 39 -10.23 11.89 -5.68
CA THR A 39 -11.42 12.62 -6.15
C THR A 39 -11.47 12.68 -7.68
N SER A 40 -12.69 12.52 -8.20
CA SER A 40 -12.97 12.65 -9.63
C SER A 40 -12.76 14.10 -10.10
N GLY A 41 -12.45 14.29 -11.38
CA GLY A 41 -12.39 15.62 -12.01
C GLY A 41 -11.05 16.00 -12.66
N SER A 42 -10.00 15.18 -12.53
CA SER A 42 -8.75 15.37 -13.27
C SER A 42 -8.23 14.05 -13.83
N ALA A 43 -7.73 14.06 -15.07
CA ALA A 43 -7.06 12.90 -15.64
C ALA A 43 -5.84 12.50 -14.79
N PHE A 44 -5.53 11.21 -14.75
CA PHE A 44 -4.32 10.74 -14.07
C PHE A 44 -3.06 11.35 -14.67
N SER A 45 -2.11 11.68 -13.80
CA SER A 45 -0.77 12.06 -14.24
C SER A 45 -0.08 10.86 -14.90
N ALA A 46 0.96 11.10 -15.70
CA ALA A 46 1.73 10.01 -16.30
C ALA A 46 2.28 9.02 -15.26
N ALA A 47 2.68 9.51 -14.07
CA ALA A 47 3.15 8.66 -12.99
C ALA A 47 2.02 7.79 -12.41
N ALA A 48 0.82 8.36 -12.20
CA ALA A 48 -0.34 7.61 -11.72
C ALA A 48 -0.80 6.56 -12.75
N SER A 49 -0.82 6.93 -14.03
CA SER A 49 -1.12 5.99 -15.12
C SER A 49 -0.11 4.84 -15.19
N CYS A 50 1.19 5.12 -15.03
CA CYS A 50 2.21 4.06 -14.97
C CYS A 50 2.05 3.17 -13.73
N ALA A 51 1.70 3.74 -12.57
CA ALA A 51 1.51 2.97 -11.35
C ALA A 51 0.34 1.98 -11.48
N ASN A 52 -0.72 2.33 -12.23
CA ASN A 52 -1.85 1.46 -12.52
C ASN A 52 -1.53 0.26 -13.44
N HIS A 53 -0.29 0.12 -13.91
CA HIS A 53 0.16 -1.10 -14.60
C HIS A 53 0.74 -2.16 -13.65
N LEU A 54 0.84 -1.86 -12.35
CA LEU A 54 1.26 -2.82 -11.33
C LEU A 54 0.09 -3.74 -10.96
N SER A 55 0.35 -5.03 -10.70
CA SER A 55 -0.70 -6.00 -10.37
C SER A 55 -1.26 -5.82 -8.96
N GLU A 56 -0.42 -5.42 -8.00
CA GLU A 56 -0.81 -5.27 -6.58
C GLU A 56 -1.12 -3.81 -6.19
N PHE A 57 -1.25 -2.91 -7.16
CA PHE A 57 -1.48 -1.50 -6.88
C PHE A 57 -2.40 -0.86 -7.90
N GLU A 58 -3.38 -0.10 -7.43
CA GLU A 58 -4.23 0.69 -8.31
C GLU A 58 -4.65 2.03 -7.71
N ILE A 59 -4.81 3.01 -8.60
CA ILE A 59 -5.35 4.32 -8.33
C ILE A 59 -6.64 4.44 -9.12
N ILE A 60 -7.75 4.67 -8.42
CA ILE A 60 -9.08 4.81 -9.00
C ILE A 60 -9.66 6.19 -8.70
N GLN A 61 -10.64 6.61 -9.50
CA GLN A 61 -11.41 7.82 -9.22
C GLN A 61 -12.67 7.47 -8.43
N GLY A 62 -13.00 8.29 -7.44
CA GLY A 62 -14.22 8.17 -6.64
C GLY A 62 -14.63 9.50 -6.04
N ASP A 63 -15.64 9.46 -5.17
CA ASP A 63 -16.24 10.67 -4.59
C ASP A 63 -15.41 11.22 -3.42
N GLU A 64 -14.69 10.35 -2.71
CA GLU A 64 -13.90 10.69 -1.54
C GLU A 64 -12.49 10.08 -1.62
N HIS A 65 -11.54 10.72 -0.93
CA HIS A 65 -10.21 10.15 -0.77
C HIS A 65 -10.28 8.93 0.16
N LEU A 66 -9.75 7.80 -0.30
CA LEU A 66 -9.67 6.56 0.48
C LEU A 66 -8.41 5.79 0.10
N MET A 67 -7.76 5.19 1.09
CA MET A 67 -6.75 4.16 0.89
C MET A 67 -7.27 2.84 1.41
N GLU A 68 -7.08 1.78 0.65
CA GLU A 68 -7.33 0.41 1.07
C GLU A 68 -6.01 -0.34 1.02
N LEU A 69 -5.64 -1.01 2.11
CA LEU A 69 -4.43 -1.84 2.20
C LEU A 69 -4.82 -3.29 2.47
N GLU A 70 -4.15 -4.21 1.81
CA GLU A 70 -4.22 -5.64 2.09
C GLU A 70 -2.89 -6.11 2.65
N ILE A 71 -2.92 -6.88 3.73
CA ILE A 71 -1.76 -7.50 4.37
C ILE A 71 -1.84 -9.02 4.14
N ASP A 72 -0.70 -9.63 3.82
CA ASP A 72 -0.54 -11.09 3.71
C ASP A 72 -1.63 -11.76 2.85
N HIS A 73 -2.06 -11.13 1.76
CA HIS A 73 -3.12 -11.59 0.84
C HIS A 73 -4.52 -11.73 1.47
N GLY A 74 -4.78 -11.03 2.58
CA GLY A 74 -6.08 -11.08 3.25
C GLY A 74 -6.41 -12.46 3.84
N VAL A 75 -5.39 -13.27 4.17
CA VAL A 75 -5.56 -14.67 4.57
C VAL A 75 -6.41 -14.88 5.83
N GLN A 76 -6.51 -13.88 6.71
CA GLN A 76 -7.35 -13.93 7.91
C GLN A 76 -8.79 -13.45 7.67
N GLY A 77 -9.08 -12.88 6.50
CA GLY A 77 -10.40 -12.39 6.10
C GLY A 77 -10.97 -11.31 7.02
N GLN A 78 -10.11 -10.57 7.73
CA GLN A 78 -10.50 -9.48 8.62
C GLN A 78 -10.45 -8.15 7.89
N THR A 79 -11.33 -7.24 8.29
CA THR A 79 -11.35 -5.86 7.80
C THR A 79 -11.53 -4.89 8.95
N HIS A 80 -10.80 -3.78 8.92
CA HIS A 80 -11.00 -2.66 9.82
C HIS A 80 -11.06 -1.34 9.05
N ASP A 81 -12.14 -0.60 9.27
CA ASP A 81 -12.38 0.72 8.69
C ASP A 81 -12.04 1.80 9.73
N PHE A 82 -11.02 2.61 9.45
CA PHE A 82 -10.56 3.68 10.35
C PHE A 82 -11.31 5.00 10.17
N ARG A 83 -12.26 5.06 9.24
CA ARG A 83 -13.06 6.26 9.02
C ARG A 83 -13.97 6.54 10.23
N PRO A 84 -14.24 7.83 10.52
CA PRO A 84 -13.82 9.01 9.78
C PRO A 84 -12.43 9.55 10.18
N SER A 85 -11.77 8.93 11.17
CA SER A 85 -10.52 9.47 11.74
C SER A 85 -9.34 9.45 10.77
N LEU A 86 -9.31 8.44 9.89
CA LEU A 86 -8.33 8.26 8.84
C LEU A 86 -9.04 7.64 7.61
N PRO A 87 -8.86 8.17 6.39
CA PRO A 87 -9.43 7.59 5.18
C PRO A 87 -8.66 6.33 4.77
N LEU A 88 -8.74 5.30 5.61
CA LEU A 88 -8.02 4.05 5.48
C LEU A 88 -8.92 2.87 5.84
N VAL A 89 -8.92 1.85 4.99
CA VAL A 89 -9.42 0.51 5.31
C VAL A 89 -8.24 -0.46 5.24
N MET A 90 -8.13 -1.35 6.22
CA MET A 90 -7.13 -2.41 6.22
C MET A 90 -7.82 -3.78 6.17
N ASN A 91 -7.33 -4.65 5.29
CA ASN A 91 -7.72 -6.04 5.14
C ASN A 91 -6.53 -6.94 5.46
N TRP A 92 -6.72 -8.04 6.18
CA TRP A 92 -5.66 -9.01 6.48
C TRP A 92 -6.21 -10.40 6.77
#